data_AF-A0A382BKH6-F1
#
_entry.id   AF-A0A382BKH6-F1
#
_cell.length_a   1.000
_cell.length_b   1.000
_cell.length_c   1.000
_cell.angle_alpha   90.00
_cell.angle_beta   90.00
_cell.angle_gamma   90.00
#
_symmetry.space_group_name_H-M   'P 1'
#
loop_
_entity.id
_entity.type
_entity.pdbx_description
1 polymer ?
#
loop_
_entity_poly.entity_id
_entity_poly.type
_entity_poly.pdbx_seq_one_letter_code
_entity_poly.pdbx_strand_id
1 'polypeptide(L)'
;LGQLKFTIAQFFRINGDSTQHRGVVPDILLPTARDDAERGERGLENALPWQQVTPTRYSPFDQADLSAVLPNIRSLHQTRVADDPGFEFLLSNQTLDNEIAALGEVSLLESKRQTERTQRQSVRDSLTAALRKAWDLGEGENASDGEFPGDIVLNETAQILTDTLLELRHNRMLAQHSAHPSAESDSSTQDQ
;
A
#
# COMPACT_ATOMS: atom_id res chain seq x y z
N LEU A 1 -2.93 36.86 27.69
CA LEU A 1 -1.89 35.86 28.02
C LEU A 1 -1.63 35.04 26.76
N GLY A 2 -0.37 34.82 26.37
CA GLY A 2 -0.01 34.01 25.19
C GLY A 2 0.37 32.56 25.56
N GLN A 3 0.42 31.67 24.57
CA GLN A 3 0.89 30.29 24.70
C GLN A 3 1.99 30.00 23.67
N LEU A 4 2.99 29.21 24.08
CA LEU A 4 4.11 28.76 23.24
C LEU A 4 4.05 27.24 23.11
N LYS A 5 4.30 26.72 21.89
CA LYS A 5 4.43 25.29 21.61
C LYS A 5 5.82 25.01 21.05
N PHE A 6 6.52 24.06 21.64
CA PHE A 6 7.85 23.61 21.20
C PHE A 6 8.03 22.12 21.46
N THR A 7 8.93 21.48 20.73
CA THR A 7 9.21 20.04 20.83
C THR A 7 10.17 19.77 21.99
N ILE A 8 9.79 18.86 22.90
CA ILE A 8 10.57 18.52 24.10
C ILE A 8 11.10 17.07 24.11
N ALA A 9 10.63 16.25 23.19
CA ALA A 9 10.94 14.83 23.15
C ALA A 9 10.95 14.30 21.71
N GLN A 10 11.70 13.21 21.52
CA GLN A 10 11.70 12.40 20.31
C GLN A 10 11.26 10.98 20.68
N PHE A 11 10.57 10.31 19.76
CA PHE A 11 10.14 8.92 19.93
C PHE A 11 11.02 7.98 19.10
N PHE A 12 11.32 6.82 19.67
CA PHE A 12 12.11 5.78 19.03
C PHE A 12 11.36 4.46 19.11
N ARG A 13 11.48 3.64 18.06
CA ARG A 13 10.96 2.27 18.01
C ARG A 13 11.75 1.37 18.97
N ILE A 14 11.19 0.20 19.29
CA ILE A 14 11.84 -0.78 20.18
C ILE A 14 13.22 -1.24 19.68
N ASN A 15 13.41 -1.21 18.35
CA ASN A 15 14.67 -1.53 17.70
C ASN A 15 15.66 -0.35 17.67
N GLY A 16 15.33 0.78 18.31
CA GLY A 16 16.17 1.96 18.40
C GLY A 16 15.99 2.98 17.27
N ASP A 17 15.27 2.65 16.20
CA ASP A 17 15.11 3.55 15.04
C ASP A 17 14.09 4.66 15.31
N SER A 18 14.42 5.89 14.90
CA SER A 18 13.42 6.96 14.82
C SER A 18 12.52 6.78 13.59
N THR A 19 11.25 7.18 13.74
CA THR A 19 10.31 7.32 12.61
C THR A 19 10.47 8.64 11.87
N GLN A 20 11.27 9.55 12.41
CA GLN A 20 11.55 10.86 11.83
C GLN A 20 12.00 10.73 10.37
N HIS A 21 11.37 11.49 9.47
CA HIS A 21 11.58 11.43 8.01
C HIS A 21 11.28 10.10 7.30
N ARG A 22 11.34 8.95 7.96
CA ARG A 22 11.19 7.64 7.29
C ARG A 22 9.80 7.03 7.48
N GLY A 23 9.07 7.49 8.49
CA GLY A 23 7.81 6.89 8.89
C GLY A 23 7.96 5.40 9.20
N VAL A 24 6.90 4.64 8.93
CA VAL A 24 6.93 3.18 8.92
C VAL A 24 6.76 2.74 7.47
N VAL A 25 7.79 2.10 6.92
CA VAL A 25 7.74 1.54 5.56
C VAL A 25 6.91 0.25 5.61
N PRO A 26 5.80 0.14 4.85
CA PRO A 26 5.01 -1.08 4.78
C PRO A 26 5.78 -2.25 4.15
N ASP A 27 5.49 -3.48 4.58
CA ASP A 27 6.09 -4.69 4.01
C ASP A 27 5.66 -4.97 2.56
N ILE A 28 4.48 -4.47 2.18
CA ILE A 28 3.91 -4.52 0.82
C ILE A 28 3.57 -3.09 0.42
N LEU A 29 4.27 -2.59 -0.59
CA LEU A 29 4.12 -1.22 -1.09
C LEU A 29 3.04 -1.18 -2.17
N LEU A 30 1.97 -0.45 -1.90
CA LEU A 30 0.96 -0.12 -2.90
C LEU A 30 1.55 0.86 -3.94
N PRO A 31 1.13 0.79 -5.22
CA PRO A 31 1.66 1.67 -6.26
C PRO A 31 1.55 3.17 -5.95
N THR A 32 0.47 3.57 -5.29
CA THR A 32 0.18 4.97 -4.96
C THR A 32 1.15 5.56 -3.93
N ALA A 33 1.79 4.73 -3.10
CA ALA A 33 2.71 5.15 -2.05
C ALA A 33 4.13 5.51 -2.53
N ARG A 34 4.39 5.50 -3.85
CA ARG A 34 5.73 5.67 -4.42
C ARG A 34 6.22 7.13 -4.46
N ASP A 35 5.34 8.12 -4.35
CA ASP A 35 5.66 9.52 -4.64
C ASP A 35 5.28 10.49 -3.51
N ASP A 36 5.91 10.29 -2.34
CA ASP A 36 5.64 11.04 -1.10
C ASP A 36 6.86 11.82 -0.58
N ALA A 37 7.88 12.06 -1.40
CA ALA A 37 9.12 12.70 -0.94
C ALA A 37 8.90 14.11 -0.37
N GLU A 38 7.90 14.84 -0.88
CA GLU A 38 7.56 16.22 -0.48
C GLU A 38 6.40 16.31 0.52
N ARG A 39 5.80 15.16 0.91
CA ARG A 39 4.66 15.12 1.82
C ARG A 39 5.05 14.65 3.22
N GLY A 40 4.22 15.03 4.20
CA GLY A 40 4.44 14.69 5.60
C GLY A 40 5.61 15.44 6.24
N GLU A 41 6.23 14.83 7.25
CA GLU A 41 7.30 15.45 8.02
C GLU A 41 8.57 15.73 7.20
N ARG A 42 8.83 14.94 6.15
CA ARG A 42 10.00 15.08 5.28
C ARG A 42 10.01 16.39 4.48
N GLY A 43 8.84 16.92 4.16
CA GLY A 43 8.69 18.17 3.41
C GLY A 43 8.86 19.42 4.27
N LEU A 44 9.06 19.29 5.59
CA LEU A 44 9.24 20.44 6.48
C LEU A 44 10.69 20.92 6.45
N GLU A 45 10.88 22.23 6.24
CA GLU A 45 12.20 22.88 6.12
C GLU A 45 13.14 22.60 7.31
N ASN A 46 12.60 22.55 8.52
CA ASN A 46 13.36 22.37 9.76
C ASN A 46 12.94 21.12 10.53
N ALA A 47 12.57 20.05 9.82
CA ALA A 47 12.35 18.75 10.46
C ALA A 47 13.63 18.30 11.18
N LEU A 48 13.47 17.74 12.38
CA LEU A 48 14.58 17.13 13.10
C LEU A 48 15.17 15.99 12.26
N PRO A 49 16.49 15.77 12.27
CA PRO A 49 17.12 14.71 11.48
C PRO A 49 16.75 13.32 12.01
N TRP A 50 16.88 12.32 11.14
CA TRP A 50 16.73 10.93 11.56
C TRP A 50 17.86 10.55 12.54
N GLN A 51 17.50 9.86 13.62
CA GLN A 51 18.42 9.41 14.66
C GLN A 51 18.12 7.96 15.05
N GLN A 52 19.13 7.29 15.60
CA GLN A 52 19.01 5.96 16.17
C GLN A 52 19.59 5.97 17.58
N VAL A 53 18.94 5.24 18.49
CA VAL A 53 19.39 5.02 19.86
C VAL A 53 19.62 3.54 20.12
N THR A 54 20.25 3.21 21.24
CA THR A 54 20.43 1.82 21.65
C THR A 54 19.07 1.12 21.74
N PRO A 55 18.87 -0.03 21.06
CA PRO A 55 17.64 -0.80 21.15
C PRO A 55 17.36 -1.21 22.60
N THR A 56 16.08 -1.31 22.96
CA THR A 56 15.72 -1.92 24.25
C THR A 56 15.92 -3.43 24.20
N ARG A 57 16.00 -4.09 25.35
CA ARG A 57 15.98 -5.55 25.41
C ARG A 57 14.56 -6.06 25.17
N TYR A 58 14.32 -6.70 24.04
CA TYR A 58 13.04 -7.33 23.71
C TYR A 58 13.24 -8.74 23.13
N SER A 59 12.20 -9.57 23.21
CA SER A 59 12.14 -10.85 22.50
C SER A 59 11.31 -10.65 21.23
N PRO A 60 11.89 -10.81 20.03
CA PRO A 60 11.13 -10.75 18.79
C PRO A 60 10.03 -11.81 18.77
N PHE A 61 8.88 -11.47 18.20
CA PHE A 61 7.89 -12.47 17.82
C PHE A 61 8.50 -13.35 16.71
N ASP A 62 8.23 -14.65 16.75
CA ASP A 62 8.69 -15.57 15.70
C ASP A 62 7.90 -15.30 14.41
N GLN A 63 8.62 -14.82 13.40
CA GLN A 63 8.08 -14.45 12.10
C GLN A 63 8.67 -15.31 10.97
N ALA A 64 9.28 -16.45 11.28
CA ALA A 64 9.93 -17.31 10.28
C ALA A 64 8.95 -17.74 9.18
N ASP A 65 7.76 -18.22 9.58
CA ASP A 65 6.70 -18.64 8.64
C ASP A 65 6.26 -17.48 7.74
N LEU A 66 6.04 -16.29 8.33
CA LEU A 66 5.61 -15.11 7.58
C LEU A 66 6.69 -14.64 6.61
N SER A 67 7.94 -14.57 7.08
CA SER A 67 9.09 -14.15 6.26
C SER A 67 9.30 -15.08 5.07
N ALA A 68 9.04 -16.38 5.23
CA ALA A 68 9.15 -17.37 4.16
C ALA A 68 8.09 -17.17 3.07
N VAL A 69 6.87 -16.73 3.43
CA VAL A 69 5.76 -16.57 2.46
C VAL A 69 5.64 -15.16 1.87
N LEU A 70 6.21 -14.14 2.53
CA LEU A 70 6.15 -12.73 2.11
C LEU A 70 6.56 -12.49 0.64
N PRO A 71 7.63 -13.10 0.10
CA PRO A 71 7.99 -12.92 -1.31
C PRO A 71 6.88 -13.36 -2.27
N ASN A 72 6.19 -14.46 -1.97
CA ASN A 72 5.09 -14.96 -2.78
C ASN A 72 3.88 -14.02 -2.71
N ILE A 73 3.51 -13.57 -1.50
CA ILE A 73 2.42 -12.61 -1.30
C ILE A 73 2.69 -11.30 -2.07
N ARG A 74 3.93 -10.80 -2.06
CA ARG A 74 4.34 -9.64 -2.86
C ARG A 74 4.16 -9.87 -4.35
N SER A 75 4.51 -11.06 -4.84
CA SER A 75 4.33 -11.41 -6.25
C SER A 75 2.86 -11.46 -6.63
N LEU A 76 2.00 -12.07 -5.81
CA LEU A 76 0.55 -12.14 -6.04
C LEU A 76 -0.07 -10.74 -6.10
N HIS A 77 0.28 -9.90 -5.13
CA HIS A 77 -0.11 -8.49 -5.11
C HIS A 77 0.32 -7.76 -6.40
N GLN A 78 1.60 -7.86 -6.78
CA GLN A 78 2.13 -7.20 -7.97
C GLN A 78 1.42 -7.62 -9.25
N THR A 79 1.13 -8.92 -9.39
CA THR A 79 0.41 -9.46 -10.54
C THR A 79 -1.02 -8.92 -10.60
N ARG A 80 -1.76 -8.92 -9.48
CA ARG A 80 -3.14 -8.39 -9.47
C ARG A 80 -3.19 -6.93 -9.83
N VAL A 81 -2.30 -6.14 -9.22
CA VAL A 81 -2.29 -4.70 -9.35
C VAL A 81 -1.80 -4.21 -10.71
N ALA A 82 -0.97 -5.00 -11.41
CA ALA A 82 -0.47 -4.64 -12.73
C ALA A 82 -1.59 -4.49 -13.78
N ASP A 83 -2.64 -5.31 -13.67
CA ASP A 83 -3.75 -5.36 -14.64
C ASP A 83 -5.09 -4.89 -14.02
N ASP A 84 -5.08 -4.29 -12.82
CA ASP A 84 -6.29 -3.84 -12.13
C ASP A 84 -6.75 -2.45 -12.62
N PRO A 85 -7.97 -2.32 -13.18
CA PRO A 85 -8.49 -1.04 -13.67
C PRO A 85 -8.61 0.04 -12.58
N GLY A 86 -8.80 -0.36 -11.32
CA GLY A 86 -8.84 0.55 -10.19
C GLY A 86 -7.48 1.18 -9.93
N PHE A 87 -6.41 0.39 -9.89
CA PHE A 87 -5.06 0.93 -9.72
C PHE A 87 -4.61 1.77 -10.92
N GLU A 88 -4.98 1.40 -12.15
CA GLU A 88 -4.76 2.24 -13.33
C GLU A 88 -5.45 3.61 -13.16
N PHE A 89 -6.70 3.62 -12.70
CA PHE A 89 -7.44 4.85 -12.41
C PHE A 89 -6.74 5.69 -11.33
N LEU A 90 -6.29 5.08 -10.23
CA LEU A 90 -5.63 5.80 -9.13
C LEU A 90 -4.31 6.44 -9.59
N LEU A 91 -3.49 5.68 -10.31
CA LEU A 91 -2.20 6.16 -10.83
C LEU A 91 -2.38 7.27 -11.88
N SER A 92 -3.41 7.16 -12.71
CA SER A 92 -3.75 8.20 -13.70
C SER A 92 -4.16 9.50 -13.02
N ASN A 93 -5.00 9.45 -11.98
CA ASN A 93 -5.37 10.64 -11.21
C ASN A 93 -4.17 11.24 -10.47
N GLN A 94 -3.33 10.41 -9.86
CA GLN A 94 -2.10 10.86 -9.20
C GLN A 94 -1.18 11.60 -10.18
N THR A 95 -1.06 11.11 -11.42
CA THR A 95 -0.27 11.77 -12.47
C THR A 95 -0.81 13.17 -12.77
N LEU A 96 -2.14 13.32 -12.92
CA LEU A 96 -2.76 14.63 -13.12
C LEU A 96 -2.52 15.58 -11.95
N ASP A 97 -2.61 15.07 -10.73
CA ASP A 97 -2.39 15.88 -9.52
C ASP A 97 -0.94 16.35 -9.43
N ASN A 98 0.02 15.49 -9.79
CA ASN A 98 1.43 15.83 -9.84
C ASN A 98 1.74 16.89 -10.91
N GLU A 99 1.15 16.77 -12.11
CA GLU A 99 1.28 17.79 -13.16
C GLU A 99 0.73 19.15 -12.70
N ILE A 100 -0.38 19.17 -11.97
CA ILE A 100 -0.95 20.40 -11.42
C ILE A 100 -0.07 20.97 -10.32
N ALA A 101 0.45 20.13 -9.42
CA ALA A 101 1.34 20.54 -8.34
C ALA A 101 2.65 21.13 -8.85
N ALA A 102 3.16 20.65 -10.00
CA ALA A 102 4.36 21.17 -10.63
C ALA A 102 4.19 22.58 -11.24
N LEU A 103 2.96 23.10 -11.36
CA LEU A 103 2.72 24.45 -11.88
C LEU A 103 3.08 25.50 -10.82
N GLY A 104 4.20 26.20 -11.04
CA GLY A 104 4.65 27.30 -10.18
C GLY A 104 3.92 28.64 -10.39
N GLU A 105 3.12 28.76 -11.44
CA GLU A 105 2.39 29.99 -11.78
C GLU A 105 0.96 29.69 -12.23
N VAL A 106 0.07 30.67 -12.02
CA VAL A 106 -1.36 30.54 -12.33
C VAL A 106 -1.85 31.80 -13.03
N SER A 107 -2.60 31.62 -14.11
CA SER A 107 -3.25 32.73 -14.83
C SER A 107 -4.30 33.42 -13.97
N LEU A 108 -4.33 34.75 -13.97
CA LEU A 108 -5.41 35.54 -13.34
C LEU A 108 -6.58 35.82 -14.29
N LEU A 109 -6.45 35.47 -15.58
CA LEU A 109 -7.52 35.63 -16.56
C LEU A 109 -8.60 34.56 -16.35
N GLU A 110 -9.81 35.01 -16.00
CA GLU A 110 -10.95 34.14 -15.69
C GLU A 110 -11.30 33.18 -16.84
N SER A 111 -11.36 33.66 -18.08
CA SER A 111 -11.70 32.82 -19.24
C SER A 111 -10.73 31.66 -19.41
N LYS A 112 -9.43 31.90 -19.26
CA LYS A 112 -8.40 30.85 -19.30
C LYS A 112 -8.55 29.86 -18.14
N ARG A 113 -8.84 30.36 -16.93
CA ARG A 113 -9.06 29.52 -15.74
C ARG A 113 -10.28 28.62 -15.87
N GLN A 114 -11.35 29.11 -16.50
CA GLN A 114 -12.54 28.32 -16.76
C GLN A 114 -12.23 27.18 -17.75
N THR A 115 -11.52 27.46 -18.84
CA THR A 115 -11.11 26.41 -19.80
C THR A 115 -10.21 25.36 -19.16
N GLU A 116 -9.21 25.77 -18.37
CA GLU A 116 -8.33 24.84 -17.63
C GLU A 116 -9.14 23.93 -16.69
N ARG A 117 -10.09 24.49 -15.94
CA ARG A 117 -10.97 23.72 -15.03
C ARG A 117 -11.83 22.72 -15.80
N THR A 118 -12.50 23.15 -16.87
CA THR A 118 -13.36 22.27 -17.67
C THR A 118 -12.57 21.15 -18.32
N GLN A 119 -11.38 21.42 -18.85
CA GLN A 119 -10.51 20.40 -19.43
C GLN A 119 -10.04 19.38 -18.38
N ARG A 120 -9.64 19.84 -17.19
CA ARG A 120 -9.26 18.95 -16.09
C ARG A 120 -10.43 18.09 -15.63
N GLN A 121 -11.61 18.69 -15.50
CA GLN A 121 -12.81 17.97 -15.13
C GLN A 121 -13.16 16.91 -16.18
N SER A 122 -13.15 17.25 -17.47
CA SER A 122 -13.45 16.30 -18.53
C SER A 122 -12.48 15.11 -18.58
N VAL A 123 -11.20 15.35 -18.27
CA VAL A 123 -10.21 14.27 -18.16
C VAL A 123 -10.56 13.36 -16.97
N ARG A 124 -10.83 13.91 -15.77
CA ARG A 124 -11.22 13.12 -14.60
C ARG A 124 -12.53 12.36 -14.81
N ASP A 125 -13.50 12.97 -15.48
CA ASP A 125 -14.77 12.33 -15.85
C ASP A 125 -14.51 11.14 -16.77
N SER A 126 -13.60 11.29 -17.76
CA SER A 126 -13.23 10.19 -18.66
C SER A 126 -12.55 9.03 -17.94
N LEU A 127 -11.66 9.31 -16.97
CA LEU A 127 -11.05 8.28 -16.13
C LEU A 127 -12.10 7.54 -15.30
N THR A 128 -13.05 8.29 -14.73
CA THR A 128 -14.14 7.73 -13.93
C THR A 128 -15.08 6.87 -14.76
N ALA A 129 -15.43 7.33 -15.98
CA ALA A 129 -16.24 6.57 -16.92
C ALA A 129 -15.53 5.28 -17.37
N ALA A 130 -14.21 5.34 -17.62
CA ALA A 130 -13.41 4.16 -17.94
C ALA A 130 -13.42 3.12 -16.81
N LEU A 131 -13.25 3.56 -15.55
CA LEU A 131 -13.32 2.68 -14.38
C LEU A 131 -14.71 2.05 -14.23
N ARG A 132 -15.78 2.85 -14.31
CA ARG A 132 -17.16 2.35 -14.21
C ARG A 132 -17.49 1.32 -15.29
N LYS A 133 -17.02 1.55 -16.51
CA LYS A 133 -17.16 0.61 -17.62
C LYS A 133 -16.38 -0.69 -17.34
N ALA A 134 -15.17 -0.61 -16.80
CA ALA A 134 -14.35 -1.78 -16.49
C ALA A 134 -14.98 -2.65 -15.39
N TRP A 135 -15.69 -2.04 -14.43
CA TRP A 135 -16.38 -2.74 -13.35
C TRP A 135 -17.86 -3.04 -13.62
N ASP A 136 -18.34 -2.81 -14.84
CA ASP A 136 -19.74 -3.05 -15.24
C ASP A 136 -20.77 -2.32 -14.35
N LEU A 137 -20.43 -1.12 -13.86
CA LEU A 137 -21.26 -0.34 -12.92
C LEU A 137 -22.30 0.57 -13.61
N GLY A 138 -22.50 0.42 -14.92
CA GLY A 138 -23.40 1.25 -15.72
C GLY A 138 -22.96 2.72 -15.83
N GLU A 139 -23.56 3.46 -16.77
CA GLU A 139 -23.40 4.91 -16.87
C GLU A 139 -24.36 5.58 -15.87
N GLY A 140 -23.99 5.55 -14.59
CA GLY A 140 -24.80 6.15 -13.54
C GLY A 140 -24.86 7.68 -13.69
N GLU A 141 -25.95 8.18 -14.27
CA GLU A 141 -26.33 9.62 -14.30
C GLU A 141 -26.53 10.24 -12.89
N ASN A 142 -26.45 9.44 -11.82
CA ASN A 142 -26.66 9.89 -10.44
C ASN A 142 -25.68 9.25 -9.43
N ALA A 143 -24.44 8.96 -9.83
CA ALA A 143 -23.41 8.87 -8.81
C ALA A 143 -23.22 10.30 -8.28
N SER A 144 -23.74 10.59 -7.09
CA SER A 144 -23.46 11.86 -6.42
C SER A 144 -21.96 12.13 -6.51
N ASP A 145 -21.55 13.38 -6.74
CA ASP A 145 -20.16 13.79 -7.03
C ASP A 145 -19.08 13.32 -6.02
N GLY A 146 -19.45 12.56 -4.97
CA GLY A 146 -18.54 11.98 -3.99
C GLY A 146 -18.62 10.45 -3.81
N GLU A 147 -19.48 9.70 -4.52
CA GLU A 147 -19.56 8.24 -4.31
C GLU A 147 -18.61 7.49 -5.24
N PHE A 148 -17.40 7.26 -4.71
CA PHE A 148 -16.38 6.44 -5.33
C PHE A 148 -16.85 4.98 -5.41
N PRO A 149 -16.68 4.26 -6.55
CA PRO A 149 -17.28 2.94 -6.78
C PRO A 149 -16.72 1.77 -5.93
N GLY A 150 -16.03 2.05 -4.83
CA GLY A 150 -15.47 1.07 -3.90
C GLY A 150 -14.03 1.39 -3.53
N ASP A 151 -13.62 1.07 -2.31
CA ASP A 151 -12.25 1.36 -1.85
C ASP A 151 -11.26 0.33 -2.43
N ILE A 152 -10.61 0.71 -3.54
CA ILE A 152 -9.62 -0.11 -4.29
C ILE A 152 -8.49 -0.58 -3.37
N VAL A 153 -7.98 0.32 -2.54
CA VAL A 153 -6.84 0.04 -1.65
C VAL A 153 -7.27 -0.93 -0.56
N LEU A 154 -8.44 -0.71 0.04
CA LEU A 154 -8.97 -1.62 1.06
C LEU A 154 -9.26 -3.01 0.49
N ASN A 155 -9.82 -3.08 -0.72
CA ASN A 155 -10.11 -4.35 -1.39
C ASN A 155 -8.83 -5.14 -1.67
N GLU A 156 -7.77 -4.50 -2.18
CA GLU A 156 -6.48 -5.17 -2.37
C GLU A 156 -5.85 -5.56 -1.03
N THR A 157 -6.00 -4.74 0.02
CA THR A 157 -5.53 -5.08 1.37
C THR A 157 -6.23 -6.33 1.92
N ALA A 158 -7.54 -6.49 1.65
CA ALA A 158 -8.28 -7.69 2.03
C ALA A 158 -7.81 -8.94 1.25
N GLN A 159 -7.44 -8.78 -0.02
CA GLN A 159 -6.85 -9.87 -0.83
C GLN A 159 -5.47 -10.27 -0.30
N ILE A 160 -4.60 -9.29 -0.01
CA ILE A 160 -3.30 -9.52 0.63
C ILE A 160 -3.45 -10.29 1.95
N LEU A 161 -4.43 -9.92 2.79
CA LEU A 161 -4.71 -10.62 4.04
C LEU A 161 -5.13 -12.08 3.79
N THR A 162 -5.95 -12.31 2.77
CA THR A 162 -6.41 -13.65 2.40
C THR A 162 -5.26 -14.51 1.90
N ASP A 163 -4.42 -13.98 1.01
CA ASP A 163 -3.20 -14.65 0.53
C ASP A 163 -2.30 -15.02 1.72
N THR A 164 -2.09 -14.08 2.64
CA THR A 164 -1.29 -14.30 3.84
C THR A 164 -1.82 -15.47 4.66
N LEU A 165 -3.14 -15.54 4.87
CA LEU A 165 -3.77 -16.62 5.62
C LEU A 165 -3.62 -17.98 4.91
N LEU A 166 -3.81 -18.02 3.60
CA LEU A 166 -3.73 -19.24 2.80
C LEU A 166 -2.30 -19.79 2.76
N GLU A 167 -1.32 -18.93 2.50
CA GLU A 167 0.10 -19.29 2.43
C GLU A 167 0.63 -19.80 3.77
N LEU A 168 0.29 -19.12 4.88
CA LEU A 168 0.68 -19.57 6.22
C LEU A 168 0.07 -20.94 6.56
N ARG A 169 -1.18 -21.19 6.15
CA ARG A 169 -1.81 -22.50 6.36
C ARG A 169 -1.16 -23.57 5.49
N HIS A 170 -0.89 -23.28 4.22
CA HIS A 170 -0.26 -24.21 3.29
C HIS A 170 1.13 -24.64 3.78
N ASN A 171 1.96 -23.68 4.18
CA ASN A 171 3.31 -23.95 4.68
C ASN A 171 3.27 -24.83 5.95
N ARG A 172 2.33 -24.58 6.86
CA ARG A 172 2.13 -25.44 8.05
C ARG A 172 1.75 -26.88 7.69
N MET A 173 0.90 -27.09 6.68
CA MET A 173 0.55 -28.45 6.23
C MET A 173 1.74 -29.17 5.61
N LEU A 174 2.56 -28.48 4.82
CA LEU A 174 3.78 -29.04 4.25
C LEU A 174 4.79 -29.44 5.35
N ALA A 175 4.98 -28.57 6.35
CA ALA A 175 5.83 -28.86 7.50
C ALA A 175 5.37 -30.11 8.26
N GLN A 176 4.06 -30.26 8.50
CA GLN A 176 3.48 -31.44 9.15
C GLN A 176 3.66 -32.72 8.34
N HIS A 177 3.49 -32.66 7.01
CA HIS A 177 3.66 -33.82 6.14
C HIS A 177 5.13 -34.26 6.06
N SER A 178 6.07 -33.31 5.97
CA SER A 178 7.51 -33.61 5.95
C SER A 178 8.06 -34.20 7.27
N ALA A 179 7.38 -33.95 8.40
CA ALA A 179 7.73 -34.48 9.71
C ALA A 179 7.20 -35.91 9.96
N HIS A 180 6.45 -36.50 9.03
CA HIS A 180 6.01 -37.90 9.06
C HIS A 180 6.56 -38.64 7.83
N PRO A 181 7.82 -39.12 7.85
CA PRO A 181 8.27 -40.06 6.84
C PRO A 181 7.48 -41.37 7.04
N SER A 182 6.94 -41.87 5.94
CA SER A 182 6.16 -43.10 5.84
C SER A 182 6.81 -44.26 6.60
N ALA A 183 6.27 -44.60 7.76
CA ALA A 183 6.56 -45.85 8.47
C ALA A 183 5.73 -46.99 7.87
N GLU A 184 5.79 -47.19 6.54
CA GLU A 184 5.17 -48.34 5.87
C GLU A 184 6.01 -48.75 4.66
N SER A 185 7.07 -49.52 4.91
CA SER A 185 7.52 -50.61 4.03
C SER A 185 8.58 -51.45 4.74
N ASP A 186 8.15 -52.34 5.64
CA ASP A 186 8.86 -53.62 5.87
C ASP A 186 7.96 -54.56 6.67
N SER A 187 6.98 -55.15 6.00
CA SER A 187 6.21 -56.28 6.52
C SER A 187 5.86 -57.25 5.39
N SER A 188 6.86 -57.90 4.79
CA SER A 188 6.70 -59.22 4.16
C SER A 188 8.01 -59.74 3.59
N THR A 189 8.62 -60.72 4.26
CA THR A 189 8.91 -62.03 3.66
C THR A 189 9.15 -63.02 4.80
N GLN A 190 8.08 -63.71 5.15
CA GLN A 190 8.12 -64.98 5.85
C GLN A 190 8.33 -66.03 4.75
N ASP A 191 9.49 -66.67 4.70
CA ASP A 191 9.62 -67.97 4.04
C ASP A 191 10.85 -68.75 4.54
N GLN A 192 10.56 -69.99 4.93
CA GLN A 192 11.40 -71.14 5.32
C GLN A 192 11.88 -71.25 6.78
#